data_AF-A0A7K1U9Z5-F1
#
_entry.id   AF-A0A7K1U9Z5-F1
#
_cell.length_a   1.000
_cell.length_b   1.000
_cell.length_c   1.000
_cell.angle_alpha   90.00
_cell.angle_beta   90.00
_cell.angle_gamma   90.00
#
_symmetry.space_group_name_H-M   'P 1'
#
loop_
_entity.id
_entity.type
_entity.pdbx_description
1 polymer ?
#
loop_
_entity_poly.entity_id
_entity_poly.type
_entity_poly.pdbx_seq_one_letter_code
_entity_poly.pdbx_strand_id
1 'polypeptide(L)' 'MKVVIKRIYDEYDPDDGLRILVDRLWPRGIKKSNAHVDRWEKEIAPSTELRKWFSHDPEKLPRMKPTHMHWFYRRC' A
#
# COMPACT_ATOMS: atom_id res chain seq x y z
N MET A 1 9.65 7.63 16.98
CA MET A 1 9.74 7.03 15.63
C MET A 1 8.66 7.64 14.77
N LYS A 2 9.00 8.28 13.65
CA LYS A 2 8.05 8.99 12.77
C LYS A 2 7.75 8.11 11.56
N VAL A 3 6.49 7.80 11.32
CA VAL A 3 6.05 7.10 10.10
C VAL A 3 5.36 8.13 9.22
N VAL A 4 5.82 8.22 7.97
CA VAL A 4 5.25 9.11 6.95
C VAL A 4 4.63 8.24 5.88
N ILE A 5 3.48 8.67 5.36
CA ILE A 5 2.79 7.96 4.29
C ILE A 5 3.00 8.72 3.00
N LYS A 6 3.60 8.05 2.01
CA LYS A 6 3.91 8.57 0.69
C LYS A 6 3.42 7.58 -0.36
N ARG A 7 2.87 8.05 -1.48
CA ARG A 7 2.46 7.15 -2.58
C ARG A 7 3.72 6.74 -3.33
N ILE A 8 3.69 5.54 -3.89
CA ILE A 8 4.77 5.06 -4.78
C ILE A 8 4.87 5.84 -6.10
N TYR A 9 3.85 6.64 -6.41
CA TYR A 9 3.82 7.55 -7.55
C TYR A 9 4.41 8.92 -7.24
N ASP A 10 4.59 9.25 -5.96
CA ASP A 10 5.22 10.51 -5.57
C ASP A 10 6.73 10.40 -5.82
N GLU A 11 7.35 11.52 -6.20
CA GLU A 11 8.78 11.58 -6.51
C GLU A 11 9.62 11.15 -5.30
N TYR A 12 10.71 10.44 -5.56
CA TYR A 12 11.66 10.06 -4.52
C TYR A 12 12.32 11.30 -3.92
N ASP A 13 12.44 11.33 -2.59
CA ASP A 13 13.18 12.36 -1.87
C ASP A 13 14.31 11.68 -1.07
N PRO A 14 15.56 12.17 -1.13
CA PRO A 14 16.66 11.66 -0.31
C PRO A 14 16.36 11.63 1.20
N ASP A 15 15.49 12.53 1.69
CA ASP A 15 15.08 12.61 3.09
C ASP A 15 13.93 11.64 3.45
N ASP A 16 13.43 10.85 2.48
CA ASP A 16 12.41 9.81 2.73
C ASP A 16 12.92 8.72 3.69
N GLY A 17 14.25 8.56 3.81
CA GLY A 17 14.87 7.50 4.60
C GLY A 17 14.48 6.11 4.09
N LEU A 18 14.01 5.24 4.99
CA LEU A 18 13.62 3.86 4.65
C LEU A 18 12.23 3.80 4.00
N ARG A 19 12.17 3.45 2.72
CA ARG A 19 10.93 3.32 1.94
C ARG A 19 10.47 1.86 1.88
N ILE A 20 9.37 1.58 2.58
CA ILE A 20 8.75 0.26 2.62
C ILE A 20 7.46 0.27 1.78
N LEU A 21 7.42 -0.55 0.73
CA LEU A 21 6.20 -0.85 0.00
C LEU A 21 5.43 -1.94 0.74
N VAL A 22 4.18 -1.66 1.01
CA VAL A 22 3.30 -2.44 1.89
C VAL A 22 2.06 -2.93 1.14
N ASP A 23 2.11 -2.85 -0.18
CA ASP A 23 1.00 -3.17 -1.06
C ASP A 23 1.20 -4.57 -1.65
N ARG A 24 0.12 -5.38 -1.72
CA ARG A 24 0.22 -6.79 -2.16
C ARG A 24 0.73 -6.92 -3.60
N LEU A 25 0.40 -5.94 -4.45
CA LEU A 25 0.77 -5.92 -5.86
C LEU A 25 1.73 -4.78 -6.13
N TRP A 26 2.63 -5.02 -7.07
CA TRP A 26 3.48 -3.96 -7.59
C TRP A 26 2.62 -2.94 -8.38
N PRO A 27 2.83 -1.62 -8.19
CA PRO A 27 2.11 -0.60 -8.94
C PRO A 27 2.37 -0.71 -10.45
N ARG A 28 1.32 -0.50 -11.23
CA ARG A 28 1.42 -0.45 -12.69
C ARG A 28 2.19 0.80 -13.11
N GLY A 29 2.99 0.68 -14.18
CA GLY A 29 3.74 1.80 -14.76
C GLY A 29 5.06 2.15 -14.06
N ILE A 30 5.36 1.54 -12.90
CA ILE A 30 6.60 1.81 -12.17
C ILE A 30 7.59 0.65 -12.38
N LYS A 31 8.81 0.97 -12.82
CA LYS A 31 9.91 -0.01 -12.87
C LYS A 31 10.49 -0.19 -11.47
N LYS A 32 10.76 -1.43 -11.05
CA LYS A 32 11.39 -1.74 -9.76
C LYS A 32 12.71 -0.99 -9.53
N SER A 33 13.53 -0.86 -10.57
CA SER A 33 14.80 -0.15 -10.55
C SER A 33 14.68 1.33 -10.19
N ASN A 34 13.56 1.97 -10.54
CA ASN A 34 13.36 3.41 -10.39
C ASN A 34 12.43 3.74 -9.22
N ALA A 35 11.95 2.72 -8.49
CA ALA A 35 10.96 2.92 -7.46
C ALA A 35 11.56 3.41 -6.13
N HIS A 36 12.88 3.24 -5.94
CA HIS A 36 13.59 3.53 -4.69
C HIS A 36 12.83 2.96 -3.48
N VAL A 37 12.49 1.67 -3.56
CA VAL A 37 11.82 0.92 -2.49
C VAL A 37 12.86 -0.02 -1.89
N ASP A 38 13.16 0.17 -0.61
CA ASP A 38 14.15 -0.64 0.10
C ASP A 38 13.58 -2.01 0.47
N ARG A 39 12.30 -2.06 0.85
CA ARG A 39 11.61 -3.29 1.27
C ARG A 39 10.23 -3.40 0.67
N TRP A 40 9.84 -4.62 0.32
CA TRP A 40 8.48 -4.93 -0.14
C TRP A 40 7.82 -5.97 0.77
N GLU A 41 7.10 -5.49 1.78
CA GLU A 41 6.46 -6.28 2.83
C GLU A 41 5.06 -6.72 2.41
N LYS A 42 4.99 -7.86 1.71
CA LYS A 42 3.72 -8.42 1.21
C LYS A 42 2.90 -9.14 2.28
N GLU A 43 3.51 -9.47 3.41
CA GLU A 43 2.90 -10.24 4.48
C GLU A 43 1.96 -9.40 5.34
N ILE A 44 2.26 -8.10 5.47
CA ILE A 44 1.40 -7.15 6.18
C ILE A 44 0.29 -6.59 5.28
N ALA A 45 0.38 -6.81 3.98
CA ALA A 45 -0.64 -6.39 3.02
C ALA A 45 -1.91 -7.26 3.13
N PRO A 46 -3.09 -6.73 2.79
CA PRO A 46 -4.32 -7.52 2.72
C PRO A 46 -4.19 -8.78 1.86
N SER A 47 -4.80 -9.87 2.31
CA SER A 47 -4.81 -11.13 1.57
C SER A 47 -5.47 -10.96 0.19
N THR A 48 -5.15 -11.87 -0.74
CA THR A 48 -5.74 -11.87 -2.08
C THR A 48 -7.28 -11.97 -2.03
N GLU A 49 -7.80 -12.80 -1.14
CA GLU A 49 -9.25 -12.98 -0.94
C GLU A 49 -9.91 -11.70 -0.45
N LEU A 50 -9.32 -11.07 0.57
CA LEU A 50 -9.84 -9.82 1.13
C LEU A 50 -9.82 -8.69 0.09
N ARG A 51 -8.76 -8.61 -0.73
CA ARG A 51 -8.67 -7.66 -1.83
C ARG A 51 -9.76 -7.88 -2.89
N LYS A 52 -10.02 -9.14 -3.26
CA LYS A 52 -11.09 -9.49 -4.22
C LYS A 52 -12.48 -9.18 -3.66
N TRP A 53 -12.71 -9.48 -2.39
CA TRP A 53 -13.99 -9.19 -1.73
C TRP A 53 -14.27 -7.68 -1.68
N PHE A 54 -13.27 -6.88 -1.28
CA PHE A 54 -13.43 -5.43 -1.18
C PHE A 54 -13.67 -4.80 -2.55
N SER A 55 -12.88 -5.15 -3.57
CA SER A 55 -13.07 -4.68 -4.96
C SER A 55 -13.32 -3.17 -5.14
N HIS A 56 -12.79 -2.33 -4.24
CA HIS A 56 -13.01 -0.87 -4.20
C HIS A 56 -14.48 -0.45 -3.97
N ASP A 57 -15.25 -1.31 -3.33
CA ASP A 57 -16.64 -1.08 -2.99
C ASP A 57 -16.76 -0.39 -1.61
N PRO A 58 -17.10 0.91 -1.56
CA PRO A 58 -17.19 1.66 -0.31
C PRO A 58 -18.31 1.13 0.60
N GLU A 59 -19.34 0.47 0.06
CA GLU A 59 -20.45 -0.07 0.88
C GLU A 59 -20.01 -1.25 1.75
N LYS A 60 -18.85 -1.86 1.43
CA LYS A 60 -18.25 -2.94 2.22
C LYS A 60 -17.43 -2.44 3.41
N LEU A 61 -17.10 -1.14 3.46
CA LEU A 61 -16.32 -0.55 4.54
C LEU A 61 -16.91 -0.81 5.95
N PRO A 62 -18.22 -0.67 6.19
CA PRO A 62 -18.80 -0.92 7.52
C PRO A 62 -18.68 -2.38 7.97
N ARG A 63 -18.54 -3.32 7.03
CA ARG A 63 -18.39 -4.76 7.29
C ARG A 63 -16.93 -5.19 7.43
N MET A 64 -15.99 -4.29 7.19
CA MET A 64 -14.56 -4.59 7.22
C MET A 64 -14.01 -4.46 8.63
N LYS A 65 -13.17 -5.41 9.05
CA LYS A 65 -12.53 -5.32 10.37
C LYS A 65 -11.60 -4.08 10.42
N PRO A 66 -11.56 -3.33 11.53
CA PRO A 66 -10.76 -2.11 11.66
C PRO A 66 -9.27 -2.31 11.30
N THR A 67 -8.72 -3.48 11.59
CA THR A 67 -7.33 -3.86 11.31
C THR A 67 -6.96 -3.83 9.82
N HIS A 68 -7.94 -3.93 8.92
CA HIS A 68 -7.72 -3.92 7.47
C HIS A 68 -8.02 -2.56 6.82
N MET A 69 -8.65 -1.64 7.55
CA MET A 69 -9.25 -0.42 7.00
C MET A 69 -8.22 0.59 6.49
N HIS A 70 -7.10 0.71 7.21
CA HIS A 70 -5.98 1.59 6.85
C HIS A 70 -5.38 1.30 5.45
N TRP A 71 -5.31 0.02 5.07
CA TRP A 71 -4.64 -0.43 3.84
C TRP A 71 -5.45 -0.14 2.57
N PHE A 72 -6.78 -0.19 2.67
CA PHE A 72 -7.67 -0.09 1.50
C PHE A 72 -8.06 1.35 1.16
N TYR A 73 -8.16 2.22 2.17
CA TYR A 73 -8.61 3.61 1.96
C TYR A 73 -7.61 4.46 1.17
N ARG A 74 -6.32 4.07 1.15
CA ARG A 74 -5.23 4.80 0.48
C ARG A 74 -4.80 4.23 -0.87
N ARG A 75 -5.44 3.15 -1.30
CA ARG A 75 -5.20 2.51 -2.61
C ARG A 75 -6.09 3.07 -3.72
N CYS A 76 -7.24 3.67 -3.38
CA CYS A 76 -8.02 4.51 -4.29
C CYS A 76 -7.35 5.87 -4.49
#